data_AF-A0A3D2MW49-F1
#
_entry.id   AF-A0A3D2MW49-F1
#
_cell.length_a   1.000
_cell.length_b   1.000
_cell.length_c   1.000
_cell.angle_alpha   90.00
_cell.angle_beta   90.00
_cell.angle_gamma   90.00
#
_symmetry.space_group_name_H-M   'P 1'
#
loop_
_entity.id
_entity.type
_entity.pdbx_description
1 polymer ?
#
loop_
_entity_poly.entity_id
_entity_poly.type
_entity_poly.pdbx_seq_one_letter_code
_entity_poly.pdbx_strand_id
1 'polypeptide(L)' 'PAVAVGVLFADMIDSVLRGIPVIATTTLLFGVLLGLSYAYRAPGIDEQPITRLDHAILIGLAQAFALIPGTSRSGVTMT' A
#
# COMPACT_ATOMS: atom_id res chain seq x y z
N PRO A 1 -8.09 -6.60 6.79
CA PRO A 1 -7.29 -7.53 5.96
C PRO A 1 -5.78 -7.46 6.26
N ALA A 2 -5.15 -6.28 6.22
CA ALA A 2 -3.73 -6.12 6.53
C ALA A 2 -3.28 -6.75 7.87
N VAL A 3 -4.06 -6.60 8.94
CA VAL A 3 -3.76 -7.24 10.25
C VAL A 3 -3.72 -8.76 10.14
N ALA A 4 -4.71 -9.37 9.46
CA ALA A 4 -4.75 -10.82 9.29
C ALA A 4 -3.54 -11.33 8.49
N VAL A 5 -3.18 -10.64 7.41
CA VAL A 5 -1.97 -10.96 6.61
C VAL A 5 -0.71 -10.78 7.46
N GLY A 6 -0.62 -9.71 8.23
CA GLY A 6 0.54 -9.43 9.10
C GLY A 6 0.76 -10.51 10.14
N VAL A 7 -0.31 -11.01 10.77
CA VAL A 7 -0.21 -12.12 11.74
C VAL A 7 0.16 -13.44 11.05
N LEU A 8 -0.44 -13.76 9.91
CA LEU A 8 -0.21 -15.03 9.21
C LEU A 8 1.19 -15.12 8.57
N PHE A 9 1.78 -13.99 8.17
CA PHE A 9 3.03 -13.95 7.42
C PHE A 9 4.18 -13.23 8.14
N ALA A 10 4.05 -12.99 9.46
CA ALA A 10 5.04 -12.25 10.25
C ALA A 10 6.48 -12.77 10.08
N ASP A 11 6.67 -14.09 10.22
CA ASP A 11 8.00 -14.72 10.14
C ASP A 11 8.62 -14.60 8.74
N MET A 12 7.79 -14.67 7.69
CA MET A 12 8.25 -14.52 6.30
C MET A 12 8.68 -13.08 6.01
N ILE A 13 7.93 -12.10 6.50
CA ILE A 13 8.24 -10.68 6.32
C ILE A 13 9.59 -10.36 6.96
N ASP A 14 9.85 -10.87 8.16
CA ASP A 14 11.09 -10.60 8.89
C ASP A 14 12.31 -11.30 8.29
N SER A 15 12.14 -12.51 7.79
CA SER A 15 13.26 -13.31 7.26
C SER A 15 13.67 -12.96 5.84
N VAL A 16 12.71 -12.61 4.96
CA VAL A 16 12.96 -12.48 3.51
C VAL A 16 12.93 -11.03 3.02
N LEU A 17 12.11 -10.16 3.63
CA LEU A 17 11.77 -8.87 3.02
C LEU A 17 12.56 -7.66 3.56
N ARG A 18 13.37 -7.82 4.62
CA ARG A 18 14.10 -6.71 5.26
C ARG A 18 15.39 -6.27 4.56
N GLY A 19 15.72 -6.83 3.40
CA GLY A 19 16.93 -6.49 2.66
C GLY A 19 16.90 -5.07 2.07
N ILE A 20 18.06 -4.39 2.04
CA ILE A 20 18.20 -3.05 1.41
C ILE A 20 17.65 -3.03 -0.03
N PRO A 21 17.92 -4.02 -0.91
CA PRO A 21 17.37 -4.01 -2.26
C PRO A 21 15.84 -4.05 -2.29
N VAL A 22 15.21 -4.80 -1.39
CA VAL A 22 13.75 -4.88 -1.27
C VAL A 22 13.18 -3.54 -0.86
N ILE A 23 13.77 -2.91 0.16
CA ILE A 23 13.34 -1.60 0.64
C ILE A 23 13.46 -0.56 -0.47
N ALA A 24 14.61 -0.48 -1.14
CA ALA A 24 14.85 0.51 -2.19
C ALA A 24 13.90 0.33 -3.39
N THR A 25 13.74 -0.91 -3.87
CA THR A 25 12.89 -1.22 -5.03
C THR A 25 11.41 -0.96 -4.74
N THR A 26 10.92 -1.39 -3.58
CA THR A 26 9.51 -1.19 -3.20
C THR A 26 9.20 0.27 -2.91
N THR A 27 10.14 1.02 -2.31
CA THR A 27 10.02 2.47 -2.12
C THR A 27 9.87 3.18 -3.47
N LEU A 28 10.75 2.87 -4.42
CA LEU A 28 10.72 3.49 -5.75
C LEU A 28 9.45 3.10 -6.52
N LEU A 29 9.08 1.82 -6.50
CA LEU A 29 7.89 1.31 -7.17
C LEU A 29 6.63 2.03 -6.70
N PHE A 30 6.35 2.04 -5.39
CA PHE A 30 5.15 2.70 -4.88
C PHE A 30 5.21 4.23 -4.97
N GLY A 31 6.41 4.82 -4.94
CA GLY A 31 6.59 6.24 -5.24
C GLY A 31 6.16 6.59 -6.67
N VAL A 32 6.56 5.77 -7.65
CA VAL A 32 6.15 5.93 -9.04
C VAL A 32 4.65 5.69 -9.20
N LEU A 33 4.11 4.62 -8.61
CA LEU A 33 2.68 4.33 -8.71
C LEU A 33 1.83 5.48 -8.13
N LEU A 34 2.22 6.01 -6.96
CA LEU A 34 1.55 7.17 -6.36
C LEU A 34 1.63 8.40 -7.29
N GLY A 35 2.80 8.67 -7.87
CA GLY A 35 2.97 9.76 -8.84
C GLY A 35 2.07 9.59 -10.07
N LEU A 36 1.91 8.37 -10.58
CA LEU A 36 1.00 8.07 -11.69
C LEU A 36 -0.47 8.22 -11.27
N SER A 37 -0.86 7.74 -10.09
CA SER A 37 -2.23 7.91 -9.58
C SER A 37 -2.62 9.39 -9.51
N TYR A 38 -1.68 10.25 -9.11
CA TYR A 38 -1.87 11.69 -9.09
C TYR A 38 -1.95 12.29 -10.50
N ALA A 39 -1.05 11.87 -11.40
CA ALA A 39 -1.01 12.37 -12.78
C ALA A 39 -2.25 12.01 -13.61
N TYR A 40 -2.87 10.86 -13.33
CA TYR A 40 -4.06 10.36 -14.04
C TYR A 40 -5.38 10.58 -13.29
N ARG A 41 -5.36 11.25 -12.12
CA ARG A 41 -6.58 11.60 -11.39
C ARG A 41 -7.48 12.49 -12.23
N ALA A 42 -8.78 12.17 -12.28
CA ALA A 42 -9.76 13.00 -12.95
C ALA A 42 -9.87 14.39 -12.27
N PRO A 43 -9.87 15.49 -13.03
CA PRO A 43 -10.03 16.84 -12.47
C PRO A 43 -11.37 16.96 -11.72
N GLY A 44 -11.36 17.67 -10.59
CA GLY A 44 -12.60 17.97 -9.83
C GLY A 44 -13.14 16.82 -8.98
N ILE A 45 -12.44 15.70 -8.87
CA ILE A 45 -12.72 14.72 -7.81
C ILE A 45 -12.02 15.20 -6.55
N ASP A 46 -12.76 15.50 -5.49
CA ASP A 46 -12.23 15.80 -4.16
C ASP A 46 -12.03 14.52 -3.32
N GLU A 47 -11.24 14.62 -2.26
CA GLU A 47 -11.12 13.55 -1.28
C GLU A 47 -12.48 13.30 -0.61
N GLN A 48 -13.00 12.09 -0.76
CA GLN A 48 -14.29 11.69 -0.19
C GLN A 48 -14.07 10.75 1.00
N PRO A 49 -14.87 10.88 2.07
CA PRO A 49 -14.83 9.91 3.15
C PRO A 49 -15.21 8.52 2.64
N ILE A 50 -14.56 7.49 3.18
CA ILE A 50 -14.89 6.10 2.88
C ILE A 50 -16.22 5.77 3.57
N THR A 51 -17.31 5.77 2.81
CA THR A 51 -18.67 5.50 3.32
C THR A 51 -19.17 4.12 2.95
N ARG A 52 -18.55 3.46 1.97
CA ARG A 52 -18.97 2.15 1.48
C ARG A 52 -18.00 1.06 1.94
N LEU A 53 -18.57 -0.09 2.33
CA LEU A 53 -17.82 -1.23 2.87
C LEU A 53 -16.90 -1.88 1.82
N ASP A 54 -17.34 -1.93 0.55
CA ASP A 54 -16.54 -2.45 -0.56
C ASP A 54 -15.23 -1.67 -0.74
N HIS A 55 -15.29 -0.33 -0.72
CA HIS A 55 -14.11 0.53 -0.76
C HIS A 55 -13.20 0.30 0.45
N ALA A 56 -13.79 0.21 1.66
CA ALA A 56 -13.02 -0.05 2.88
C ALA A 56 -12.28 -1.40 2.85
N ILE A 57 -12.91 -2.45 2.30
CA ILE A 57 -12.28 -3.76 2.15
C ILE A 57 -11.15 -3.71 1.11
N LEU A 58 -11.38 -3.08 -0.05
CA LEU A 58 -10.36 -2.91 -1.09
C LEU A 58 -9.13 -2.16 -0.58
N ILE A 59 -9.33 -1.04 0.11
CA ILE A 59 -8.25 -0.27 0.74
C ILE A 59 -7.55 -1.11 1.80
N GLY A 60 -8.29 -1.89 2.60
CA GLY A 60 -7.72 -2.79 3.60
C GLY A 60 -6.90 -3.95 3.01
N LEU A 61 -7.23 -4.40 1.80
CA LEU A 61 -6.47 -5.39 1.02
C LEU A 61 -5.21 -4.73 0.42
N ALA A 62 -5.34 -3.53 -0.15
CA ALA A 62 -4.19 -2.75 -0.60
C ALA A 62 -3.21 -2.53 0.56
N GLN A 63 -3.70 -2.16 1.75
CA GLN A 63 -2.88 -1.95 2.93
C GLN A 63 -2.11 -3.21 3.38
N ALA A 64 -2.49 -4.42 2.94
CA ALA A 64 -1.68 -5.61 3.22
C ALA A 64 -0.31 -5.57 2.52
N PHE A 65 -0.19 -4.88 1.37
CA PHE A 65 1.09 -4.66 0.71
C PHE A 65 2.00 -3.71 1.51
N ALA A 66 1.44 -2.91 2.42
CA ALA A 66 2.20 -2.05 3.32
C ALA A 66 3.08 -2.82 4.33
N LEU A 67 2.90 -4.15 4.41
CA LEU A 67 3.72 -5.03 5.24
C LEU A 67 5.10 -5.29 4.61
N ILE A 68 5.28 -5.01 3.32
CA ILE A 68 6.57 -5.17 2.65
C ILE A 68 7.46 -3.97 3.05
N PRO A 69 8.64 -4.19 3.68
CA PRO A 69 9.54 -3.12 4.08
C PRO A 69 9.93 -2.23 2.89
N GLY A 70 9.83 -0.90 3.08
CA GLY A 70 10.04 0.10 2.03
C GLY A 70 8.77 0.61 1.36
N THR A 71 7.64 -0.06 1.56
CA THR A 71 6.34 0.47 1.13
C THR A 71 5.82 1.53 2.12
N SER A 72 5.16 2.55 1.59
CA SER A 72 4.48 3.57 2.41
C SER A 72 3.02 3.19 2.62
N ARG A 73 2.57 3.09 3.89
CA ARG A 73 1.17 2.76 4.19
C ARG A 73 0.19 3.72 3.52
N SER A 74 0.44 5.03 3.62
CA SER A 74 -0.42 6.02 2.98
C SER A 74 -0.33 5.95 1.46
N GLY A 75 0.87 5.78 0.91
CA GLY A 75 1.09 5.67 -0.53
C GLY A 75 0.30 4.52 -1.14
N VAL A 76 0.43 3.32 -0.57
CA VAL A 76 -0.29 2.12 -1.01
C VAL A 76 -1.82 2.28 -0.95
N THR A 77 -2.35 3.00 0.04
CA THR A 77 -3.80 3.18 0.19
C THR A 77 -4.39 4.33 -0.64
N MET A 78 -3.55 5.28 -1.09
CA MET A 78 -3.97 6.42 -1.90
C MET A 78 -3.74 6.22 -3.40
N THR A 79 -2.82 5.34 -3.77
CA THR A 79 -2.52 4.93 -5.16
C THR A 79 -3.67 4.13 -5.74
#